data_AF-A0A955AU84-F1
#
_entry.id   AF-A0A955AU84-F1
#
_cell.length_a   1.000
_cell.length_b   1.000
_cell.length_c   1.000
_cell.angle_alpha   90.00
_cell.angle_beta   90.00
_cell.angle_gamma   90.00
#
_symmetry.space_group_name_H-M   'P 1'
#
loop_
_entity.id
_entity.type
_entity.pdbx_description
1 polymer ?
#
loop_
_entity_poly.entity_id
_entity_poly.type
_entity_poly.pdbx_seq_one_letter_code
_entity_poly.pdbx_strand_id
1 'polypeptide(L)'
;MRELIEIPELHLLDSRQSLIRIPDEIDVPLSPRVRQLIDTAEFRRLSQISQLGLVSLVYPAAHHSRFEHSLGVYRMALLFLRQLAHDERFAAAISAEDAEV
;
A
#
# COMPACT_ATOMS: atom_id res chain seq x y z
N MET A 1 -3.07 -19.68 -16.13
CA MET A 1 -3.63 -18.98 -14.97
C MET A 1 -2.48 -18.32 -14.20
N ARG A 2 -2.24 -17.03 -14.44
CA ARG A 2 -1.30 -16.17 -13.68
C ARG A 2 -1.87 -14.74 -13.56
N GLU A 3 -3.18 -14.64 -13.41
CA GLU A 3 -3.89 -13.34 -13.46
C GLU A 3 -3.46 -12.38 -12.35
N LEU A 4 -3.09 -12.90 -11.17
CA LEU A 4 -2.58 -12.08 -10.07
C LEU A 4 -1.28 -11.34 -10.41
N ILE A 5 -0.39 -11.95 -11.21
CA ILE A 5 0.88 -11.31 -11.57
C ILE A 5 0.66 -10.15 -12.52
N GLU A 6 -0.44 -10.16 -13.28
CA GLU A 6 -0.81 -9.11 -14.24
C GLU A 6 -1.23 -7.79 -13.57
N ILE A 7 -1.42 -7.77 -12.25
CA ILE A 7 -1.77 -6.57 -11.50
C ILE A 7 -0.66 -5.50 -11.68
N PRO A 8 -0.99 -4.31 -12.21
CA PRO A 8 -0.04 -3.23 -12.45
C PRO A 8 0.80 -2.87 -11.22
N GLU A 9 0.18 -2.82 -10.05
CA GLU A 9 0.81 -2.48 -8.79
C GLU A 9 1.92 -3.46 -8.38
N LEU A 10 1.80 -4.75 -8.74
CA LEU A 10 2.84 -5.75 -8.48
C LEU A 10 4.06 -5.54 -9.38
N HIS A 11 3.85 -5.17 -10.64
CA HIS A 11 4.95 -4.81 -11.56
C HIS A 11 5.67 -3.54 -11.12
N LEU A 12 4.93 -2.57 -10.60
CA LEU A 12 5.48 -1.29 -10.16
C LEU A 12 6.46 -1.45 -8.99
N LEU A 13 6.31 -2.50 -8.16
CA LEU A 13 7.26 -2.83 -7.09
C LEU A 13 8.70 -3.00 -7.60
N ASP A 14 8.87 -3.51 -8.83
CA ASP A 14 10.18 -3.82 -9.39
C ASP A 14 10.70 -2.69 -10.31
N SER A 15 9.80 -1.92 -10.93
CA SER A 15 10.14 -0.92 -11.96
C SER A 15 10.82 0.36 -11.44
N ARG A 16 10.74 0.65 -10.13
CA ARG A 16 11.12 1.94 -9.51
C ARG A 16 10.48 3.18 -10.15
N GLN A 17 9.40 3.03 -10.90
CA GLN A 17 8.66 4.12 -11.52
C GLN A 17 7.39 4.41 -10.73
N SER A 18 6.94 5.67 -10.78
CA SER A 18 5.68 6.11 -10.16
C SER A 18 5.55 5.67 -8.70
N LEU A 19 6.47 6.12 -7.86
CA LEU A 19 6.52 5.79 -6.43
C LEU A 19 6.23 7.01 -5.56
N ILE A 20 5.72 6.76 -4.36
CA ILE A 20 5.81 7.69 -3.23
C ILE A 20 6.67 7.07 -2.14
N ARG A 21 7.59 7.85 -1.58
CA ARG A 21 8.40 7.43 -0.44
C ARG A 21 7.76 7.90 0.85
N ILE A 22 7.51 6.96 1.76
CA ILE A 22 7.10 7.25 3.14
C ILE A 22 8.31 7.12 4.09
N PRO A 23 8.21 7.52 5.37
CA PRO A 23 9.30 7.32 6.34
C PRO A 23 9.82 5.88 6.38
N ASP A 24 11.02 5.70 6.96
CA ASP A 24 11.78 4.44 6.93
C ASP A 24 12.18 3.96 5.52
N GLU A 25 12.32 4.89 4.58
CA GLU A 25 12.78 4.66 3.20
C GLU A 25 11.90 3.66 2.41
N ILE A 26 10.64 3.56 2.78
CA ILE A 26 9.70 2.62 2.16
C ILE A 26 9.14 3.23 0.85
N ASP A 27 9.44 2.58 -0.27
CA ASP A 27 8.91 2.93 -1.59
C ASP A 27 7.57 2.24 -1.87
N VAL A 28 6.52 3.04 -2.07
CA VAL A 28 5.14 2.57 -2.29
C VAL A 28 4.73 2.84 -3.75
N PRO A 29 4.30 1.80 -4.52
CA PRO A 29 3.91 1.93 -5.93
C PRO A 29 2.59 2.67 -6.11
N LEU A 30 2.59 3.67 -6.99
CA LEU A 30 1.44 4.49 -7.33
C LEU A 30 1.03 4.29 -8.78
N SER A 31 0.12 3.36 -9.02
CA SER A 31 -0.61 3.32 -10.29
C SER A 31 -1.52 4.55 -10.42
N PRO A 32 -2.00 4.89 -11.63
CA PRO A 32 -2.95 5.98 -11.82
C PRO A 32 -4.22 5.87 -10.96
N ARG A 33 -4.76 4.64 -10.79
CA ARG A 33 -5.96 4.41 -9.96
C ARG A 33 -5.68 4.61 -8.47
N VAL A 34 -4.53 4.13 -7.98
CA VAL A 34 -4.13 4.33 -6.57
C VAL A 34 -3.87 5.82 -6.31
N ARG A 35 -3.27 6.53 -7.28
CA ARG A 35 -3.08 7.99 -7.18
C ARG A 35 -4.41 8.74 -7.10
N GLN A 36 -5.40 8.38 -7.92
CA GLN A 36 -6.74 8.96 -7.85
C GLN A 36 -7.37 8.75 -6.47
N LEU A 37 -7.24 7.55 -5.89
CA LEU A 37 -7.74 7.24 -4.56
C LEU A 37 -7.04 8.09 -3.48
N ILE A 38 -5.71 8.21 -3.53
CA ILE A 38 -4.94 9.04 -2.60
C ILE A 38 -5.31 10.52 -2.70
N ASP A 39 -5.64 10.99 -3.91
CA ASP A 39 -6.00 12.38 -4.16
C ASP A 39 -7.43 12.74 -3.71
N THR A 40 -8.24 11.77 -3.27
CA THR A 40 -9.56 12.01 -2.65
C THR A 40 -9.46 12.76 -1.31
N ALA A 41 -10.52 13.49 -0.95
CA ALA A 41 -10.57 14.22 0.31
C ALA A 41 -10.54 13.27 1.52
N GLU A 42 -11.18 12.12 1.40
CA GLU A 42 -11.29 11.08 2.42
C GLU A 42 -9.92 10.50 2.76
N PHE A 43 -9.11 10.19 1.75
CA PHE A 43 -7.77 9.66 1.96
C PHE A 43 -6.80 10.76 2.43
N ARG A 44 -6.86 11.97 1.84
CA ARG A 44 -6.03 13.10 2.29
C ARG A 44 -6.29 13.51 3.74
N ARG A 45 -7.51 13.35 4.25
CA ARG A 45 -7.83 13.57 5.67
C ARG A 45 -6.93 12.77 6.61
N LEU A 46 -6.50 11.57 6.20
CA LEU A 46 -5.62 10.72 7.02
C LEU A 46 -4.27 11.38 7.32
N SER A 47 -3.84 12.38 6.55
CA SER A 47 -2.58 13.09 6.80
C SER A 47 -2.65 14.00 8.02
N GLN A 48 -3.86 14.30 8.51
CA GLN A 48 -4.12 15.13 9.70
C GLN A 48 -4.48 14.31 10.94
N ILE A 49 -4.51 12.97 10.82
CA ILE A 49 -4.86 12.08 11.92
C ILE A 49 -3.60 11.36 12.38
N SER A 50 -3.18 11.62 13.62
CA SER A 50 -2.08 10.89 14.25
C SER A 50 -2.39 9.39 14.33
N GLN A 51 -1.40 8.56 14.03
CA GLN A 51 -1.53 7.11 14.18
C GLN A 51 -1.74 6.72 15.64
N LEU A 52 -1.00 7.32 16.58
CA LEU A 52 -0.99 6.95 18.00
C LEU A 52 -1.66 7.99 18.92
N GLY A 53 -2.29 9.02 18.36
CA GLY A 53 -3.01 10.03 19.14
C GLY A 53 -2.09 10.77 20.12
N LEU A 54 -2.46 10.76 21.40
CA LEU A 54 -1.76 11.50 22.47
C LEU A 54 -0.37 10.94 22.81
N VAL A 55 0.02 9.77 22.27
CA VAL A 55 1.35 9.19 22.48
C VAL A 55 2.46 10.15 22.05
N SER A 56 2.22 11.00 21.05
CA SER A 56 3.17 12.03 20.61
C SER A 56 3.54 13.05 21.69
N LEU A 57 2.72 13.19 22.75
CA LEU A 57 3.00 14.07 23.89
C LEU A 57 4.06 13.49 24.85
N VAL A 58 4.27 12.16 24.81
CA VAL A 58 5.26 11.45 25.64
C VAL A 58 6.45 11.03 24.80
N TYR A 59 6.22 10.65 23.53
CA TYR A 59 7.24 10.25 22.57
C TYR A 59 7.25 11.21 21.39
N PRO A 60 8.10 12.26 21.39
CA PRO A 60 8.13 13.28 20.34
C PRO A 60 8.59 12.80 18.96
N ALA A 61 8.91 11.52 18.79
CA ALA A 61 9.14 10.93 17.46
C ALA A 61 7.85 10.30 16.88
N ALA A 62 6.81 10.09 17.69
CA ALA A 62 5.56 9.43 17.31
C ALA A 62 4.59 10.38 16.59
N HIS A 63 5.07 11.12 15.59
CA HIS A 63 4.28 12.08 14.81
C HIS A 63 3.72 11.51 13.49
N HIS A 64 3.96 10.22 13.23
CA HIS A 64 3.47 9.54 12.04
C HIS A 64 1.94 9.60 11.92
N SER A 65 1.47 9.82 10.70
CA SER A 65 0.05 9.96 10.38
C SER A 65 -0.59 8.63 9.99
N ARG A 66 -1.93 8.56 9.98
CA ARG A 66 -2.64 7.41 9.41
C ARG A 66 -2.45 7.29 7.90
N PHE A 67 -2.07 8.38 7.23
CA PHE A 67 -1.81 8.40 5.79
C PHE A 67 -0.60 7.54 5.42
N GLU A 68 0.57 7.81 6.01
CA GLU A 68 1.78 7.02 5.75
C GLU A 68 1.62 5.57 6.19
N HIS A 69 0.92 5.32 7.30
CA HIS A 69 0.64 3.97 7.77
C HIS A 69 -0.21 3.19 6.74
N SER A 70 -1.25 3.82 6.18
CA SER A 70 -2.13 3.21 5.18
C SER A 70 -1.39 2.88 3.89
N LEU A 71 -0.49 3.77 3.44
CA LEU A 71 0.40 3.50 2.31
C LEU A 71 1.36 2.33 2.58
N GLY A 72 1.88 2.24 3.81
CA GLY A 72 2.70 1.12 4.26
C GLY A 72 1.95 -0.21 4.23
N VAL A 73 0.70 -0.25 4.74
CA VAL A 73 -0.16 -1.44 4.72
C VAL A 73 -0.44 -1.87 3.27
N TYR A 74 -0.80 -0.95 2.40
CA TYR A 74 -1.02 -1.24 0.98
C TYR A 74 0.23 -1.86 0.33
N ARG A 75 1.42 -1.30 0.57
CA ARG A 75 2.66 -1.91 0.09
C ARG A 75 2.89 -3.33 0.64
N MET A 76 2.61 -3.55 1.93
CA MET A 76 2.73 -4.89 2.52
C MET A 76 1.76 -5.88 1.89
N ALA A 77 0.53 -5.46 1.59
CA ALA A 77 -0.46 -6.29 0.90
C ALA A 77 0.05 -6.70 -0.49
N LEU A 78 0.65 -5.78 -1.26
CA LEU A 78 1.25 -6.11 -2.55
C LEU A 78 2.42 -7.11 -2.43
N LEU A 79 3.28 -6.94 -1.43
CA LEU A 79 4.36 -7.90 -1.20
C LEU A 79 3.84 -9.29 -0.83
N PHE A 80 2.78 -9.34 -0.02
CA PHE A 80 2.10 -10.57 0.36
C PHE A 80 1.48 -11.26 -0.88
N LEU A 81 0.73 -10.51 -1.68
CA LEU A 81 0.18 -11.00 -2.95
C LEU A 81 1.26 -11.52 -3.88
N ARG A 82 2.35 -10.77 -4.08
CA ARG A 82 3.49 -11.20 -4.90
C ARG A 82 4.11 -12.51 -4.40
N GLN A 83 4.27 -12.64 -3.08
CA GLN A 83 4.87 -13.82 -2.48
C GLN A 83 3.99 -15.06 -2.67
N LEU A 84 2.67 -14.91 -2.58
CA LEU A 84 1.71 -16.02 -2.67
C LEU A 84 1.17 -16.27 -4.07
N ALA A 85 1.36 -15.37 -5.03
CA ALA A 85 0.87 -15.49 -6.41
C ALA A 85 1.37 -16.76 -7.13
N HIS A 86 2.44 -17.39 -6.62
CA HIS A 86 3.00 -18.63 -7.16
C HIS A 86 2.53 -19.90 -6.43
N ASP A 87 1.82 -19.80 -5.29
CA ASP A 87 1.22 -20.96 -4.62
C ASP A 87 -0.09 -21.32 -5.34
N GLU A 88 -0.18 -22.54 -5.87
CA GLU A 88 -1.33 -23.00 -6.65
C GLU A 88 -2.65 -22.98 -5.86
N ARG A 89 -2.61 -23.23 -4.55
CA ARG A 89 -3.81 -23.21 -3.70
C ARG A 89 -4.29 -21.78 -3.49
N PHE A 90 -3.35 -20.84 -3.34
CA PHE A 90 -3.67 -19.43 -3.21
C PHE A 90 -4.23 -18.87 -4.52
N ALA A 91 -3.56 -19.14 -5.64
CA ALA A 91 -3.99 -18.71 -6.97
C ALA A 91 -5.32 -19.34 -7.43
N ALA A 92 -5.69 -20.50 -6.87
CA ALA A 92 -7.01 -21.10 -7.09
C ALA A 92 -8.11 -20.49 -6.21
N ALA A 93 -7.75 -19.88 -5.08
CA ALA A 93 -8.70 -19.34 -4.10
C ALA A 93 -8.98 -17.84 -4.27
N ILE A 94 -8.04 -17.08 -4.85
CA ILE A 94 -8.10 -15.63 -4.98
C ILE A 94 -7.98 -15.24 -6.46
N SER A 95 -8.98 -14.53 -6.97
CA SER A 95 -8.96 -13.96 -8.32
C SER A 95 -8.19 -12.63 -8.36
N ALA A 96 -7.88 -12.14 -9.56
CA ALA A 96 -7.31 -10.80 -9.72
C ALA A 96 -8.29 -9.70 -9.24
N GLU A 97 -9.59 -9.89 -9.43
CA GLU A 97 -10.62 -8.97 -8.94
C GLU A 97 -10.60 -8.89 -7.41
N ASP A 98 -10.52 -10.04 -6.72
CA ASP A 98 -10.42 -10.10 -5.26
C ASP A 98 -9.17 -9.39 -4.70
N ALA A 99 -8.10 -9.32 -5.49
CA ALA A 99 -6.85 -8.68 -5.12
C ALA A 99 -6.80 -7.17 -5.44
N GLU A 100 -7.72 -6.67 -6.28
CA GLU A 100 -7.82 -5.26 -6.67
C GLU A 100 -8.86 -4.47 -5.86
N VAL A 101 -9.80 -5.17 -5.20
CA VAL A 101 -10.88 -4.60 -4.36
C VAL A 101 -10.43 -4.40 -2.91
#